data_AF-A0A1C3L5U2-F1
#
_entry.id   AF-A0A1C3L5U2-F1
#
_cell.length_a   1.000
_cell.length_b   1.000
_cell.length_c   1.000
_cell.angle_alpha   90.00
_cell.angle_beta   90.00
_cell.angle_gamma   90.00
#
_symmetry.space_group_name_H-M   'P 1'
#
loop_
_entity.id
_entity.type
_entity.pdbx_description
1 polymer ?
#
loop_
_entity_poly.entity_id
_entity_poly.type
_entity_poly.pdbx_seq_one_letter_code
_entity_poly.pdbx_strand_id
1 'polypeptide(L)'
;MFSTITKINNVTDYQDEIIKCIEKVKVVNPLVHCITNRVTTEKVANSLLAFGSSPAMIDNPKEVKEFAEIASCTYFNLGLHTTQVENIKVLEKLRKEKMKENFLLIIDPIAVGATPYRTNVINEIITKCKPNVIKGNVAEIYYLDKGDFFGKGVDSNSTHNEVDIINSARNVALKYNSTVVVTSKCDIIVSPCSNYIATIDCDLKILTKITGSGCSVGALCAAASSVLPKKTFIACITATLIYKMAAFKAYQTETNPGSLSHKIIDDIYFYSNNPQSLNFQVMNIYKSA
;
A
#
# COMPACT_ATOMS: atom_id res chain seq x y z
N MET A 1 13.87 22.36 2.99
CA MET A 1 14.85 21.68 3.85
C MET A 1 14.24 21.55 5.23
N PHE A 2 13.78 20.36 5.60
CA PHE A 2 13.51 20.04 7.01
C PHE A 2 14.70 19.18 7.47
N SER A 3 15.62 19.76 8.23
CA SER A 3 16.89 19.12 8.62
C SER A 3 16.77 18.29 9.90
N THR A 4 15.59 18.24 10.53
CA THR A 4 15.44 17.63 11.86
C THR A 4 14.14 16.84 11.94
N ILE A 5 14.29 15.52 11.96
CA ILE A 5 13.25 14.55 12.24
C ILE A 5 13.50 14.05 13.66
N THR A 6 12.51 14.14 14.56
CA THR A 6 12.66 13.70 15.96
C THR A 6 11.89 12.42 16.18
N LYS A 7 12.57 11.36 16.62
CA LYS A 7 11.94 10.08 16.99
C LYS A 7 11.06 10.28 18.23
N ILE A 8 9.85 9.74 18.20
CA ILE A 8 8.93 9.77 19.34
C ILE A 8 9.17 8.53 20.19
N ASN A 9 9.43 8.73 21.48
CA ASN A 9 9.77 7.65 22.40
C ASN A 9 8.54 6.91 22.95
N ASN A 10 7.35 7.52 22.91
CA ASN A 10 6.10 6.90 23.34
C ASN A 10 5.18 6.65 22.14
N VAL A 11 5.22 5.43 21.59
CA VAL A 11 4.40 4.99 20.45
C VAL A 11 3.18 4.16 20.87
N THR A 12 2.91 4.03 22.17
CA THR A 12 1.86 3.16 22.74
C THR A 12 0.48 3.46 22.14
N ASP A 13 0.12 4.72 21.97
CA ASP A 13 -1.15 5.13 21.35
C ASP A 13 -1.29 4.60 19.91
N TYR A 14 -0.19 4.58 19.14
CA TYR A 14 -0.19 4.02 17.78
C TYR A 14 -0.35 2.50 17.79
N GLN A 15 0.23 1.80 18.77
CA GLN A 15 0.11 0.35 18.89
C GLN A 15 -1.34 -0.06 19.12
N ASP A 16 -2.02 0.60 20.05
CA ASP A 16 -3.44 0.37 20.34
C ASP A 16 -4.32 0.67 19.12
N GLU A 17 -4.05 1.77 18.40
CA GLU A 17 -4.78 2.09 17.18
C GLU A 17 -4.55 1.05 16.06
N ILE A 18 -3.33 0.54 15.92
CA ILE A 18 -3.00 -0.51 14.95
C ILE A 18 -3.74 -1.79 15.30
N ILE A 19 -3.71 -2.24 16.56
CA ILE A 19 -4.41 -3.47 16.99
C ILE A 19 -5.92 -3.34 16.76
N LYS A 20 -6.51 -2.22 17.16
CA LYS A 20 -7.93 -1.93 16.91
C LYS A 20 -8.27 -1.92 15.41
N CYS A 21 -7.36 -1.43 14.56
CA CYS A 21 -7.54 -1.49 13.11
C CYS A 21 -7.63 -2.94 12.61
N ILE A 22 -6.75 -3.83 13.08
CA ILE A 22 -6.71 -5.24 12.68
C ILE A 22 -8.00 -5.95 13.11
N GLU A 23 -8.38 -5.79 14.38
CA GLU A 23 -9.63 -6.36 14.92
C GLU A 23 -10.85 -5.87 14.13
N LYS A 24 -10.87 -4.57 13.80
CA LYS A 24 -11.96 -3.98 13.02
C LYS A 24 -12.03 -4.50 11.60
N VAL A 25 -10.91 -4.73 10.91
CA VAL A 25 -10.90 -5.40 9.59
C VAL A 25 -11.58 -6.77 9.71
N LYS A 26 -11.24 -7.56 10.72
CA LYS A 26 -11.81 -8.90 10.91
C LYS A 26 -13.31 -8.89 11.22
N VAL A 27 -13.75 -7.95 12.08
CA VAL A 27 -15.17 -7.82 12.45
C VAL A 27 -16.02 -7.30 11.31
N VAL A 28 -15.54 -6.29 10.58
CA VAL A 28 -16.27 -5.68 9.46
C VAL A 28 -16.23 -6.57 8.22
N ASN A 29 -15.16 -7.35 8.04
CA ASN A 29 -14.88 -8.14 6.86
C ASN A 29 -15.09 -7.33 5.56
N PRO A 30 -14.32 -6.23 5.37
CA PRO A 30 -14.62 -5.27 4.32
C PRO A 30 -14.53 -5.89 2.92
N LEU A 31 -15.46 -5.50 2.04
CA LEU A 31 -15.46 -5.88 0.64
C LEU A 31 -14.43 -5.03 -0.13
N VAL A 32 -13.32 -5.63 -0.53
CA VAL A 32 -12.24 -4.96 -1.27
C VAL A 32 -12.36 -5.28 -2.74
N HIS A 33 -12.71 -4.27 -3.53
CA HIS A 33 -12.75 -4.35 -4.99
C HIS A 33 -11.35 -4.21 -5.57
N CYS A 34 -10.85 -5.27 -6.18
CA CYS A 34 -9.49 -5.33 -6.70
C CYS A 34 -9.49 -5.33 -8.22
N ILE A 35 -9.02 -4.21 -8.79
CA ILE A 35 -8.68 -4.10 -10.21
C ILE A 35 -7.16 -4.26 -10.27
N THR A 36 -6.66 -5.49 -10.41
CA THR A 36 -5.23 -5.79 -10.31
C THR A 36 -4.66 -6.40 -11.59
N ASN A 37 -3.32 -6.45 -11.68
CA ASN A 37 -2.63 -7.19 -12.73
C ASN A 37 -2.92 -8.70 -12.62
N ARG A 38 -2.86 -9.42 -13.74
CA ARG A 38 -3.20 -10.86 -13.80
C ARG A 38 -2.20 -11.75 -13.06
N VAL A 39 -0.95 -11.28 -12.90
CA VAL A 39 0.16 -12.06 -12.34
C VAL A 39 0.00 -12.29 -10.83
N THR A 40 -0.64 -11.35 -10.12
CA THR A 40 -0.68 -11.37 -8.65
C THR A 40 -2.08 -11.59 -8.08
N THR A 41 -3.08 -11.86 -8.92
CA THR A 41 -4.51 -11.93 -8.56
C THR A 41 -4.79 -12.86 -7.39
N GLU A 42 -4.34 -14.12 -7.48
CA GLU A 42 -4.57 -15.13 -6.45
C GLU A 42 -3.87 -14.75 -5.13
N LYS A 43 -2.60 -14.33 -5.19
CA LYS A 43 -1.85 -13.93 -3.99
C LYS A 43 -2.48 -12.74 -3.29
N VAL A 44 -2.97 -11.75 -4.05
CA VAL A 44 -3.72 -10.60 -3.52
C VAL A 44 -5.02 -11.08 -2.85
N ALA A 45 -5.77 -11.99 -3.50
CA ALA A 45 -6.99 -12.58 -2.92
C ALA A 45 -6.70 -13.26 -1.59
N ASN A 46 -5.73 -14.18 -1.58
CA ASN A 46 -5.42 -14.98 -0.40
C ASN A 46 -4.83 -14.13 0.72
N SER A 47 -4.06 -13.09 0.41
CA SER A 47 -3.57 -12.13 1.42
C SER A 47 -4.72 -11.36 2.08
N LEU A 48 -5.70 -10.91 1.29
CA LEU A 48 -6.89 -10.21 1.79
C LEU A 48 -7.78 -11.13 2.64
N LEU A 49 -8.00 -12.37 2.20
CA LEU A 49 -8.73 -13.38 2.97
C LEU A 49 -8.02 -13.67 4.29
N ALA A 50 -6.71 -13.88 4.27
CA ALA A 50 -5.91 -14.11 5.47
C ALA A 50 -5.97 -12.92 6.45
N PHE A 51 -6.04 -11.69 5.93
CA PHE A 51 -6.19 -10.49 6.75
C PHE A 51 -7.60 -10.35 7.38
N GLY A 52 -8.58 -11.14 6.91
CA GLY A 52 -9.96 -11.09 7.39
C GLY A 52 -10.87 -10.17 6.58
N SER A 53 -10.55 -9.90 5.32
CA SER A 53 -11.38 -9.13 4.38
C SER A 53 -11.96 -10.01 3.26
N SER A 54 -12.92 -9.47 2.50
CA SER A 54 -13.58 -10.15 1.39
C SER A 54 -13.10 -9.56 0.05
N PRO A 55 -12.20 -10.23 -0.69
CA PRO A 55 -11.72 -9.74 -1.98
C PRO A 55 -12.70 -10.02 -3.13
N ALA A 56 -12.78 -9.09 -4.09
CA ALA A 56 -13.49 -9.32 -5.35
C ALA A 56 -12.66 -8.81 -6.54
N MET A 57 -12.32 -9.72 -7.46
CA MET A 57 -11.42 -9.47 -8.60
C MET A 57 -12.20 -9.08 -9.85
N ILE A 58 -12.85 -7.92 -9.79
CA ILE A 58 -13.75 -7.46 -10.85
C ILE A 58 -13.08 -6.35 -11.65
N ASP A 59 -12.69 -6.64 -12.89
CA ASP A 59 -11.98 -5.71 -13.76
C ASP A 59 -12.69 -5.43 -15.09
N ASN A 60 -13.88 -6.00 -15.31
CA ASN A 60 -14.68 -5.75 -16.50
C ASN A 60 -15.31 -4.34 -16.44
N PRO A 61 -14.99 -3.44 -17.40
CA PRO A 61 -15.46 -2.05 -17.37
C PRO A 61 -16.98 -1.88 -17.30
N LYS A 62 -17.75 -2.89 -17.73
CA LYS A 62 -19.22 -2.87 -17.67
C LYS A 62 -19.79 -2.96 -16.26
N GLU A 63 -19.07 -3.55 -15.32
CA GLU A 63 -19.51 -3.79 -13.94
C GLU A 63 -18.68 -3.03 -12.89
N VAL A 64 -17.52 -2.49 -13.27
CA VAL A 64 -16.62 -1.76 -12.35
C VAL A 64 -17.32 -0.60 -11.66
N LYS A 65 -18.22 0.12 -12.34
CA LYS A 65 -18.97 1.22 -11.69
C LYS A 65 -19.82 0.67 -10.54
N GLU A 66 -20.70 -0.26 -10.86
CA GLU A 66 -21.69 -0.83 -9.93
C GLU A 66 -20.99 -1.50 -8.74
N PHE A 67 -19.91 -2.24 -9.01
CA PHE A 67 -19.19 -2.93 -7.97
C PHE A 67 -18.39 -1.99 -7.05
N ALA A 68 -17.74 -0.97 -7.61
CA ALA A 68 -17.03 0.04 -6.83
C ALA A 68 -17.96 0.86 -5.92
N GLU A 69 -19.25 0.95 -6.23
CA GLU A 69 -20.23 1.65 -5.40
C GLU A 69 -20.65 0.88 -4.15
N ILE A 70 -20.63 -0.46 -4.19
CA ILE A 70 -20.95 -1.32 -3.05
C ILE A 70 -19.72 -1.76 -2.25
N ALA A 71 -18.53 -1.69 -2.87
CA ALA A 71 -17.28 -2.04 -2.20
C ALA A 71 -16.91 -1.04 -1.11
N SER A 72 -16.28 -1.55 -0.05
CA SER A 72 -15.76 -0.72 1.05
C SER A 72 -14.54 0.10 0.61
N CYS A 73 -13.78 -0.39 -0.37
CA CYS A 73 -12.63 0.28 -0.96
C CYS A 73 -12.27 -0.35 -2.31
N THR A 74 -11.79 0.47 -3.25
CA THR A 74 -11.23 -0.01 -4.52
C THR A 74 -9.70 0.05 -4.46
N TYR A 75 -9.06 -1.11 -4.63
CA TYR A 75 -7.63 -1.24 -4.90
C TYR A 75 -7.41 -1.34 -6.40
N PHE A 76 -6.73 -0.35 -6.97
CA PHE A 76 -6.37 -0.33 -8.39
C PHE A 76 -4.85 -0.43 -8.56
N ASN A 77 -4.39 -1.62 -8.92
CA ASN A 77 -3.02 -1.87 -9.33
C ASN A 77 -2.87 -1.72 -10.84
N LEU A 78 -2.07 -0.71 -11.23
CA LEU A 78 -1.90 -0.27 -12.62
C LEU A 78 -0.90 -1.16 -13.37
N GLY A 79 -1.16 -2.46 -13.42
CA GLY A 79 -0.48 -3.39 -14.33
C GLY A 79 -0.68 -3.04 -15.82
N LEU A 80 -1.69 -2.24 -16.13
CA LEU A 80 -2.10 -1.76 -17.46
C LEU A 80 -2.31 -2.87 -18.50
N HIS A 81 -3.01 -3.94 -18.12
CA HIS A 81 -3.54 -4.90 -19.11
C HIS A 81 -4.74 -4.30 -19.86
N THR A 82 -5.11 -4.87 -21.01
CA THR A 82 -6.01 -4.28 -22.02
C THR A 82 -7.28 -3.64 -21.47
N THR A 83 -7.97 -4.27 -20.52
CA THR A 83 -9.24 -3.80 -19.94
C THR A 83 -9.08 -2.68 -18.89
N GLN A 84 -7.90 -2.55 -18.26
CA GLN A 84 -7.71 -1.60 -17.15
C GLN A 84 -7.73 -0.13 -17.59
N VAL A 85 -7.37 0.17 -18.84
CA VAL A 85 -7.36 1.55 -19.34
C VAL A 85 -8.78 2.10 -19.43
N GLU A 86 -9.76 1.27 -19.79
CA GLU A 86 -11.17 1.67 -19.82
C GLU A 86 -11.70 1.96 -18.40
N ASN A 87 -11.25 1.18 -17.40
CA ASN A 87 -11.62 1.39 -16.00
C ASN A 87 -11.20 2.77 -15.48
N ILE A 88 -10.17 3.40 -16.04
CA ILE A 88 -9.74 4.76 -15.65
C ILE A 88 -10.89 5.76 -15.81
N LYS A 89 -11.59 5.72 -16.96
CA LYS A 89 -12.71 6.63 -17.22
C LYS A 89 -13.87 6.38 -16.26
N VAL A 90 -14.12 5.11 -15.93
CA VAL A 90 -15.18 4.71 -14.99
C VAL A 90 -14.87 5.24 -13.59
N LEU A 91 -13.66 5.02 -13.09
CA LEU A 91 -13.23 5.48 -11.76
C LEU A 91 -13.10 7.01 -11.69
N GLU A 92 -12.69 7.66 -12.77
CA GLU A 92 -12.68 9.13 -12.87
C GLU A 92 -14.09 9.69 -12.69
N LYS A 93 -15.08 9.10 -13.38
CA LYS A 93 -16.49 9.51 -13.25
C LYS A 93 -16.99 9.30 -11.83
N LEU A 94 -16.74 8.13 -11.23
CA LEU A 94 -17.09 7.85 -9.84
C LEU A 94 -16.45 8.83 -8.86
N ARG A 95 -15.17 9.18 -9.06
CA ARG A 95 -14.48 10.15 -8.22
C ARG A 95 -15.08 11.55 -8.32
N LYS A 96 -15.58 11.95 -9.49
CA LYS A 96 -16.28 13.25 -9.66
C LYS A 96 -17.64 13.25 -8.95
N GLU A 97 -18.28 12.09 -8.84
CA GLU A 97 -19.59 11.91 -8.20
C GLU A 97 -19.48 11.75 -6.66
N LYS A 98 -18.34 11.25 -6.14
CA LYS A 98 -18.17 10.91 -4.72
C LYS A 98 -16.95 11.57 -4.07
N MET A 99 -17.15 12.08 -2.86
CA MET A 99 -16.07 12.57 -1.98
C MET A 99 -15.06 11.45 -1.63
N LYS A 100 -13.83 11.83 -1.26
CA LYS A 100 -12.74 10.89 -0.94
C LYS A 100 -13.12 9.89 0.16
N GLU A 101 -13.93 10.30 1.12
CA GLU A 101 -14.36 9.48 2.26
C GLU A 101 -15.46 8.47 1.87
N ASN A 102 -16.20 8.74 0.79
CA ASN A 102 -17.32 7.93 0.30
C ASN A 102 -16.93 7.02 -0.87
N PHE A 103 -15.72 7.18 -1.40
CA PHE A 103 -15.12 6.31 -2.40
C PHE A 103 -13.63 6.20 -2.14
N LEU A 104 -13.23 5.22 -1.34
CA LEU A 104 -11.82 5.01 -1.04
C LEU A 104 -11.12 4.36 -2.24
N LEU A 105 -10.06 4.99 -2.72
CA LEU A 105 -9.26 4.50 -3.84
C LEU A 105 -7.79 4.40 -3.43
N ILE A 106 -7.24 3.21 -3.54
CA ILE A 106 -5.81 2.95 -3.37
C ILE A 106 -5.22 2.68 -4.75
N ILE A 107 -4.16 3.39 -5.11
CA ILE A 107 -3.46 3.19 -6.38
C ILE A 107 -2.07 2.62 -6.14
N ASP A 108 -1.73 1.58 -6.91
CA ASP A 108 -0.38 1.03 -7.04
C ASP A 108 0.14 1.34 -8.47
N PRO A 109 1.06 2.32 -8.64
CA PRO A 109 1.49 2.85 -9.92
C PRO A 109 2.62 2.01 -10.54
N ILE A 110 2.43 0.69 -10.59
CA ILE A 110 3.44 -0.29 -10.99
C ILE A 110 4.18 0.16 -12.25
N ALA A 111 5.51 0.27 -12.11
CA ALA A 111 6.44 0.62 -13.16
C ALA A 111 6.20 1.98 -13.84
N VAL A 112 5.62 2.96 -13.13
CA VAL A 112 5.62 4.35 -13.60
C VAL A 112 7.05 4.82 -13.90
N GLY A 113 7.23 5.55 -15.01
CA GLY A 113 8.53 5.96 -15.53
C GLY A 113 9.22 4.93 -16.44
N ALA A 114 8.80 3.66 -16.45
CA ALA A 114 9.48 2.63 -17.25
C ALA A 114 9.26 2.78 -18.77
N THR A 115 8.08 3.28 -19.19
CA THR A 115 7.78 3.58 -20.59
C THR A 115 6.90 4.85 -20.68
N PRO A 116 6.97 5.62 -21.78
CA PRO A 116 6.15 6.82 -21.94
C PRO A 116 4.65 6.56 -21.85
N TYR A 117 4.15 5.49 -22.50
CA TYR A 117 2.74 5.14 -22.48
C TYR A 117 2.23 4.88 -21.05
N ARG A 118 2.89 3.98 -20.32
CA ARG A 118 2.53 3.64 -18.94
C ARG A 118 2.55 4.86 -18.03
N THR A 119 3.58 5.66 -18.17
CA THR A 119 3.76 6.90 -17.42
C THR A 119 2.61 7.88 -17.64
N ASN A 120 2.24 8.13 -18.90
CA ASN A 120 1.16 9.06 -19.22
C ASN A 120 -0.17 8.60 -18.63
N VAL A 121 -0.49 7.31 -18.77
CA VAL A 121 -1.71 6.71 -18.22
C VAL A 121 -1.75 6.80 -16.68
N ILE A 122 -0.64 6.47 -16.00
CA ILE A 122 -0.55 6.53 -14.53
C ILE A 122 -0.66 7.98 -14.02
N ASN A 123 0.03 8.92 -14.65
CA ASN A 123 -0.05 10.33 -14.28
C ASN A 123 -1.47 10.88 -14.46
N GLU A 124 -2.15 10.49 -15.54
CA GLU A 124 -3.52 10.88 -15.81
C GLU A 124 -4.47 10.39 -14.69
N ILE A 125 -4.44 9.09 -14.36
CA ILE A 125 -5.34 8.55 -13.33
C ILE A 125 -5.05 9.12 -11.93
N ILE A 126 -3.79 9.24 -11.52
CA ILE A 126 -3.48 9.78 -10.19
C ILE A 126 -3.97 11.22 -10.06
N THR A 127 -3.75 12.02 -11.11
CA THR A 127 -4.16 13.44 -11.13
C THR A 127 -5.68 13.59 -11.11
N LYS A 128 -6.39 12.80 -11.94
CA LYS A 128 -7.83 12.93 -12.11
C LYS A 128 -8.62 12.24 -10.99
N CYS A 129 -8.19 11.05 -10.57
CA CYS A 129 -8.89 10.24 -9.59
C CYS A 129 -8.46 10.53 -8.14
N LYS A 130 -7.40 11.33 -7.92
CA LYS A 130 -6.96 11.81 -6.59
C LYS A 130 -7.07 10.72 -5.51
N PRO A 131 -6.27 9.65 -5.58
CA PRO A 131 -6.41 8.50 -4.67
C PRO A 131 -6.33 8.91 -3.19
N ASN A 132 -6.82 8.06 -2.30
CA ASN A 132 -6.66 8.22 -0.85
C ASN A 132 -5.27 7.77 -0.42
N VAL A 133 -4.75 6.73 -1.08
CA VAL A 133 -3.41 6.17 -0.83
C VAL A 133 -2.72 5.89 -2.15
N ILE A 134 -1.43 6.23 -2.23
CA ILE A 134 -0.52 5.82 -3.28
C ILE A 134 0.52 4.89 -2.66
N LYS A 135 0.61 3.66 -3.14
CA LYS A 135 1.59 2.69 -2.67
C LYS A 135 2.53 2.33 -3.80
N GLY A 136 3.84 2.47 -3.61
CA GLY A 136 4.84 2.17 -4.65
C GLY A 136 6.20 1.84 -4.05
N ASN A 137 7.14 1.39 -4.87
CA ASN A 137 8.54 1.28 -4.47
C ASN A 137 9.27 2.64 -4.55
N VAL A 138 10.54 2.66 -4.15
CA VAL A 138 11.36 3.89 -4.16
C VAL A 138 11.39 4.53 -5.55
N ALA A 139 11.75 3.81 -6.61
CA ALA A 139 11.82 4.36 -7.97
C ALA A 139 10.48 4.96 -8.44
N GLU A 140 9.36 4.29 -8.18
CA GLU A 140 8.03 4.75 -8.59
C GLU A 140 7.65 6.05 -7.87
N ILE A 141 7.92 6.15 -6.56
CA ILE A 141 7.61 7.35 -5.78
C ILE A 141 8.55 8.51 -6.16
N TYR A 142 9.83 8.24 -6.40
CA TYR A 142 10.76 9.25 -6.94
C TYR A 142 10.31 9.78 -8.29
N TYR A 143 9.84 8.90 -9.17
CA TYR A 143 9.32 9.33 -10.46
C TYR A 143 8.10 10.24 -10.28
N LEU A 144 7.18 9.89 -9.38
CA LEU A 144 5.99 10.73 -9.11
C LEU A 144 6.31 12.09 -8.48
N ASP A 145 7.42 12.20 -7.74
CA ASP A 145 7.95 13.47 -7.23
C ASP A 145 8.60 14.29 -8.37
N LYS A 146 9.69 13.77 -8.94
CA LYS A 146 10.63 14.53 -9.79
C LYS A 146 10.35 14.44 -11.29
N GLY A 147 9.65 13.41 -11.77
CA GLY A 147 9.48 13.13 -13.19
C GLY A 147 10.68 12.45 -13.86
N ASP A 148 11.75 12.19 -13.10
CA ASP A 148 12.97 11.54 -13.58
C ASP A 148 12.99 10.05 -13.22
N PHE A 149 13.34 9.22 -14.19
CA PHE A 149 13.41 7.77 -14.01
C PHE A 149 14.82 7.31 -13.65
N PHE A 150 14.99 6.75 -12.45
CA PHE A 150 16.25 6.20 -11.96
C PHE A 150 16.21 4.66 -11.97
N GLY A 151 16.27 4.05 -13.17
CA GLY A 151 16.59 2.63 -13.35
C GLY A 151 15.45 1.61 -13.14
N LYS A 152 15.73 0.34 -13.46
CA LYS A 152 14.77 -0.78 -13.48
C LYS A 152 14.30 -1.21 -12.08
N GLY A 153 13.07 -0.91 -11.71
CA GLY A 153 12.29 -1.64 -10.69
C GLY A 153 12.87 -1.65 -9.27
N VAL A 154 12.49 -2.68 -8.49
CA VAL A 154 12.75 -2.92 -7.06
C VAL A 154 14.23 -2.88 -6.61
N ASP A 155 15.19 -2.75 -7.53
CA ASP A 155 16.63 -2.80 -7.26
C ASP A 155 17.31 -1.42 -7.11
N SER A 156 16.55 -0.31 -7.19
CA SER A 156 17.04 1.09 -7.11
C SER A 156 17.40 1.58 -5.69
N ASN A 157 17.26 0.75 -4.66
CA ASN A 157 17.47 1.14 -3.25
C ASN A 157 18.93 1.51 -2.89
N SER A 158 19.91 1.35 -3.78
CA SER A 158 21.33 1.60 -3.48
C SER A 158 21.82 3.02 -3.77
N THR A 159 21.04 3.86 -4.47
CA THR A 159 21.47 5.22 -4.87
C THR A 159 20.91 6.35 -4.02
N HIS A 160 19.91 6.08 -3.16
CA HIS A 160 19.23 7.12 -2.39
C HIS A 160 19.38 6.88 -0.89
N ASN A 161 19.72 7.93 -0.14
CA ASN A 161 19.68 7.87 1.31
C ASN A 161 18.23 7.93 1.82
N GLU A 162 17.99 7.49 3.05
CA GLU A 162 16.65 7.43 3.65
C GLU A 162 15.94 8.79 3.70
N VAL A 163 16.70 9.87 3.95
CA VAL A 163 16.18 11.25 4.03
C VAL A 163 15.60 11.70 2.69
N ASP A 164 16.27 11.40 1.58
CA ASP A 164 15.79 11.75 0.25
C ASP A 164 14.52 10.97 -0.11
N ILE A 165 14.43 9.69 0.28
CA ILE A 165 13.23 8.86 0.07
C ILE A 165 12.05 9.45 0.85
N ILE A 166 12.25 9.82 2.12
CA ILE A 166 11.23 10.46 2.96
C ILE A 166 10.77 11.78 2.34
N ASN A 167 11.70 12.62 1.88
CA ASN A 167 11.37 13.91 1.26
C ASN A 167 10.54 13.72 -0.02
N SER A 168 10.95 12.77 -0.87
CA SER A 168 10.21 12.42 -2.09
C SER A 168 8.79 11.93 -1.76
N ALA A 169 8.65 11.03 -0.80
CA ALA A 169 7.35 10.53 -0.34
C ALA A 169 6.45 11.66 0.17
N ARG A 170 7.00 12.61 0.94
CA ARG A 170 6.25 13.77 1.46
C ARG A 170 5.80 14.68 0.33
N ASN A 171 6.67 14.96 -0.64
CA ASN A 171 6.31 15.77 -1.80
C ASN A 171 5.17 15.14 -2.59
N VAL A 172 5.23 13.82 -2.84
CA VAL A 172 4.13 13.06 -3.48
C VAL A 172 2.85 13.13 -2.65
N ALA A 173 2.95 12.96 -1.32
CA ALA A 173 1.81 13.00 -0.43
C ALA A 173 1.09 14.35 -0.46
N LEU A 174 1.85 15.45 -0.44
CA LEU A 174 1.33 16.81 -0.55
C LEU A 174 0.77 17.11 -1.95
N LYS A 175 1.52 16.74 -3.01
CA LYS A 175 1.16 16.97 -4.42
C LYS A 175 -0.17 16.34 -4.79
N TYR A 176 -0.44 15.12 -4.32
CA TYR A 176 -1.67 14.40 -4.67
C TYR A 176 -2.72 14.38 -3.54
N ASN A 177 -2.40 14.98 -2.39
CA ASN A 177 -3.20 14.93 -1.18
C ASN A 177 -3.59 13.48 -0.83
N SER A 178 -2.59 12.60 -0.77
CA SER A 178 -2.72 11.15 -0.59
C SER A 178 -1.75 10.66 0.47
N THR A 179 -2.15 9.70 1.30
CA THR A 179 -1.16 8.96 2.11
C THR A 179 -0.27 8.15 1.17
N VAL A 180 1.04 8.17 1.41
CA VAL A 180 2.03 7.49 0.57
C VAL A 180 2.68 6.37 1.36
N VAL A 181 2.73 5.18 0.77
CA VAL A 181 3.46 4.01 1.27
C VAL A 181 4.59 3.71 0.30
N VAL A 182 5.83 3.88 0.76
CA VAL A 182 7.04 3.54 0.01
C VAL A 182 7.55 2.20 0.51
N THR A 183 7.47 1.16 -0.32
CA THR A 183 8.11 -0.12 0.02
C THR A 183 9.58 -0.12 -0.34
N SER A 184 10.43 -0.48 0.63
CA SER A 184 11.89 -0.52 0.48
C SER A 184 12.50 -1.55 1.45
N LYS A 185 13.81 -1.46 1.73
CA LYS A 185 14.43 -2.20 2.86
C LYS A 185 13.75 -1.80 4.19
N CYS A 186 13.62 -0.49 4.39
CA CYS A 186 12.87 0.14 5.46
C CYS A 186 11.64 0.82 4.84
N ASP A 187 10.45 0.28 5.09
CA ASP A 187 9.23 0.82 4.48
C ASP A 187 8.88 2.16 5.13
N ILE A 188 8.43 3.14 4.34
CA ILE A 188 8.13 4.49 4.81
C ILE A 188 6.67 4.80 4.54
N ILE A 189 5.97 5.34 5.55
CA ILE A 189 4.59 5.81 5.42
C ILE A 189 4.55 7.28 5.81
N VAL A 190 3.93 8.09 4.97
CA VAL A 190 3.71 9.53 5.19
C VAL A 190 2.30 9.91 4.76
N SER A 191 1.75 10.98 5.34
CA SER A 191 0.40 11.45 5.00
C SER A 191 0.38 12.98 4.91
N PRO A 192 -0.41 13.58 3.99
CA PRO A 192 -0.54 15.04 3.90
C PRO A 192 -1.21 15.64 5.15
N CYS A 193 -1.97 14.84 5.89
CA CYS A 193 -2.71 15.26 7.08
C CYS A 193 -1.93 15.04 8.39
N SER A 194 -0.68 14.57 8.31
CA SER A 194 0.11 14.19 9.47
C SER A 194 1.50 14.83 9.42
N ASN A 195 1.92 15.41 10.54
CA ASN A 195 3.30 15.83 10.72
C ASN A 195 4.21 14.65 11.09
N TYR A 196 3.67 13.43 11.13
CA TYR A 196 4.40 12.23 11.48
C TYR A 196 4.83 11.42 10.25
N ILE A 197 5.96 10.76 10.39
CA ILE A 197 6.53 9.81 9.45
C ILE A 197 6.64 8.49 10.19
N ALA A 198 6.18 7.40 9.58
CA ALA A 198 6.38 6.06 10.12
C ALA A 198 7.40 5.30 9.27
N THR A 199 8.27 4.55 9.93
CA THR A 199 9.18 3.61 9.27
C THR A 199 9.01 2.21 9.84
N ILE A 200 9.16 1.18 9.01
CA ILE A 200 9.07 -0.23 9.40
C ILE A 200 10.29 -0.98 8.84
N ASP A 201 11.17 -1.42 9.74
CA ASP A 201 12.42 -2.09 9.40
C ASP A 201 12.31 -3.61 9.57
N CYS A 202 11.99 -4.30 8.49
CA CYS A 202 12.12 -5.76 8.37
C CYS A 202 12.64 -6.11 6.97
N ASP A 203 13.89 -5.76 6.66
CA ASP A 203 14.47 -6.06 5.34
C ASP A 203 14.62 -7.57 5.13
N LEU A 204 14.03 -8.06 4.04
CA LEU A 204 14.07 -9.46 3.61
C LEU A 204 14.26 -9.49 2.10
N LYS A 205 15.51 -9.50 1.65
CA LYS A 205 15.88 -9.49 0.23
C LYS A 205 15.19 -10.61 -0.57
N ILE A 206 14.91 -11.75 0.05
CA ILE A 206 14.21 -12.88 -0.59
C ILE A 206 12.82 -12.51 -1.10
N LEU A 207 12.16 -11.49 -0.54
CA LEU A 207 10.84 -11.03 -1.00
C LEU A 207 10.87 -10.47 -2.43
N THR A 208 12.04 -10.07 -2.93
CA THR A 208 12.24 -9.70 -4.36
C THR A 208 12.16 -10.90 -5.30
N LYS A 209 12.22 -12.13 -4.76
CA LYS A 209 12.07 -13.39 -5.51
C LYS A 209 10.64 -13.96 -5.45
N ILE A 210 9.71 -13.25 -4.79
CA ILE A 210 8.31 -13.62 -4.68
C ILE A 210 7.48 -12.55 -5.39
N THR A 211 6.81 -12.93 -6.48
CA THR A 211 5.91 -12.03 -7.20
C THR A 211 4.73 -11.61 -6.32
N GLY A 212 4.27 -10.37 -6.49
CA GLY A 212 3.07 -9.85 -5.83
C GLY A 212 3.21 -9.52 -4.34
N SER A 213 4.41 -9.59 -3.76
CA SER A 213 4.64 -9.17 -2.37
C SER A 213 4.26 -7.70 -2.13
N GLY A 214 4.69 -6.80 -3.02
CA GLY A 214 4.29 -5.39 -3.00
C GLY A 214 2.79 -5.20 -3.24
N CYS A 215 2.20 -5.94 -4.18
CA CYS A 215 0.78 -5.86 -4.51
C CYS A 215 -0.11 -6.30 -3.34
N SER A 216 0.30 -7.33 -2.59
CA SER A 216 -0.38 -7.75 -1.35
C SER A 216 -0.44 -6.60 -0.35
N VAL A 217 0.66 -5.90 -0.08
CA VAL A 217 0.65 -4.73 0.82
C VAL A 217 -0.31 -3.64 0.34
N GLY A 218 -0.37 -3.36 -0.97
CA GLY A 218 -1.31 -2.39 -1.53
C GLY A 218 -2.78 -2.76 -1.28
N ALA A 219 -3.10 -4.04 -1.48
CA ALA A 219 -4.43 -4.58 -1.20
C ALA A 219 -4.77 -4.54 0.31
N LEU A 220 -3.84 -4.92 1.18
CA LEU A 220 -4.02 -4.84 2.63
C LEU A 220 -4.24 -3.38 3.08
N CYS A 221 -3.56 -2.40 2.47
CA CYS A 221 -3.81 -0.98 2.69
C CYS A 221 -5.25 -0.60 2.34
N ALA A 222 -5.85 -1.19 1.31
CA ALA A 222 -7.24 -0.97 0.94
C ALA A 222 -8.21 -1.50 2.00
N ALA A 223 -7.99 -2.73 2.47
CA ALA A 223 -8.77 -3.32 3.56
C ALA A 223 -8.68 -2.47 4.84
N ALA A 224 -7.48 -2.13 5.30
CA ALA A 224 -7.29 -1.32 6.49
C ALA A 224 -7.86 0.10 6.34
N SER A 225 -7.70 0.74 5.18
CA SER A 225 -8.22 2.09 4.94
C SER A 225 -9.75 2.11 4.95
N SER A 226 -10.40 1.01 4.54
CA SER A 226 -11.86 0.91 4.55
C SER A 226 -12.48 0.99 5.93
N VAL A 227 -11.78 0.50 6.96
CA VAL A 227 -12.26 0.55 8.35
C VAL A 227 -11.80 1.81 9.09
N LEU A 228 -10.83 2.55 8.53
CA LEU A 228 -10.28 3.81 9.04
C LEU A 228 -10.17 4.88 7.94
N PRO A 229 -11.27 5.28 7.26
CA PRO A 229 -11.25 6.19 6.10
C PRO A 229 -10.61 7.55 6.38
N LYS A 230 -10.70 8.02 7.63
CA LYS A 230 -10.14 9.31 8.09
C LYS A 230 -8.73 9.20 8.69
N LYS A 231 -8.21 7.98 8.87
CA LYS A 231 -6.91 7.70 9.49
C LYS A 231 -6.06 6.79 8.59
N THR A 232 -5.96 7.15 7.29
CA THR A 232 -5.21 6.34 6.30
C THR A 232 -3.73 6.17 6.65
N PHE A 233 -3.12 7.12 7.37
CA PHE A 233 -1.77 6.96 7.92
C PHE A 233 -1.65 5.72 8.82
N ILE A 234 -2.54 5.57 9.80
CA ILE A 234 -2.60 4.41 10.70
C ILE A 234 -2.92 3.13 9.92
N ALA A 235 -3.94 3.19 9.04
CA ALA A 235 -4.33 2.05 8.22
C ALA A 235 -3.17 1.49 7.37
N CYS A 236 -2.39 2.38 6.76
CA CYS A 236 -1.23 2.00 5.96
C CYS A 236 -0.08 1.44 6.79
N ILE A 237 0.13 1.96 8.01
CA ILE A 237 1.07 1.38 8.97
C ILE A 237 0.62 -0.03 9.34
N THR A 238 -0.65 -0.22 9.72
CA THR A 238 -1.22 -1.52 10.06
C THR A 238 -1.00 -2.56 8.96
N ALA A 239 -1.38 -2.22 7.73
CA ALA A 239 -1.27 -3.13 6.58
C ALA A 239 0.20 -3.51 6.27
N THR A 240 1.10 -2.52 6.31
CA THR A 240 2.52 -2.74 6.05
C THR A 240 3.16 -3.58 7.15
N LEU A 241 2.85 -3.27 8.42
CA LEU A 241 3.38 -3.98 9.58
C LEU A 241 2.93 -5.45 9.60
N ILE A 242 1.64 -5.74 9.35
CA ILE A 242 1.15 -7.12 9.25
C ILE A 242 1.93 -7.91 8.20
N TYR A 243 2.07 -7.36 7.00
CA TYR A 243 2.74 -8.08 5.92
C TYR A 243 4.21 -8.33 6.23
N LYS A 244 4.91 -7.31 6.75
CA LYS A 244 6.34 -7.40 7.06
C LYS A 244 6.63 -8.33 8.23
N MET A 245 5.81 -8.27 9.29
CA MET A 245 5.91 -9.20 10.42
C MET A 245 5.58 -10.64 10.00
N ALA A 246 4.55 -10.84 9.18
CA ALA A 246 4.23 -12.16 8.63
C ALA A 246 5.38 -12.71 7.78
N ALA A 247 5.96 -11.89 6.91
CA ALA A 247 7.12 -12.29 6.12
C ALA A 247 8.36 -12.61 6.96
N PHE A 248 8.62 -11.81 8.00
CA PHE A 248 9.74 -12.06 8.90
C PHE A 248 9.55 -13.35 9.70
N LYS A 249 8.36 -13.58 10.23
CA LYS A 249 8.00 -14.83 10.91
C LYS A 249 8.12 -16.04 9.99
N ALA A 250 7.58 -15.95 8.77
CA ALA A 250 7.61 -17.02 7.79
C ALA A 250 9.05 -17.40 7.41
N TYR A 251 9.92 -16.39 7.24
CA TYR A 251 11.32 -16.58 6.87
C TYR A 251 12.16 -17.29 7.95
N GLN A 252 11.72 -17.27 9.21
CA GLN A 252 12.40 -18.02 10.28
C GLN A 252 12.34 -19.54 10.06
N THR A 253 11.36 -20.03 9.31
CA THR A 253 11.20 -21.47 9.02
C THR A 253 11.32 -21.79 7.54
N GLU A 254 10.95 -20.87 6.65
CA GLU A 254 10.91 -21.08 5.20
C GLU A 254 11.83 -20.09 4.46
N THR A 255 13.03 -20.53 4.10
CA THR A 255 14.03 -19.64 3.46
C THR A 255 14.03 -19.71 1.93
N ASN A 256 13.23 -20.59 1.34
CA ASN A 256 13.08 -20.74 -0.11
C ASN A 256 11.79 -20.05 -0.60
N PRO A 257 11.80 -19.41 -1.79
CA PRO A 257 10.73 -18.48 -2.20
C PRO A 257 9.37 -19.16 -2.39
N GLY A 258 9.33 -20.43 -2.82
CA GLY A 258 8.09 -21.16 -3.05
C GLY A 258 7.30 -21.43 -1.78
N SER A 259 7.94 -22.05 -0.77
CA SER A 259 7.31 -22.33 0.52
C SER A 259 7.09 -21.05 1.33
N LEU A 260 8.05 -20.11 1.29
CA LEU A 260 7.92 -18.80 1.93
C LEU A 260 6.70 -18.03 1.42
N SER A 261 6.42 -18.06 0.11
CA SER A 261 5.28 -17.35 -0.48
C SER A 261 3.94 -17.75 0.14
N HIS A 262 3.76 -19.04 0.43
CA HIS A 262 2.55 -19.57 1.07
C HIS A 262 2.58 -19.32 2.58
N LYS A 263 3.73 -19.53 3.22
CA LYS A 263 3.89 -19.32 4.66
C LYS A 263 3.62 -17.87 5.10
N ILE A 264 3.93 -16.88 4.24
CA ILE A 264 3.54 -15.48 4.45
C ILE A 264 2.02 -15.35 4.64
N ILE A 265 1.21 -16.07 3.85
CA ILE A 265 -0.25 -16.00 3.94
C ILE A 265 -0.73 -16.59 5.27
N ASP A 266 -0.17 -17.74 5.68
CA ASP A 266 -0.45 -18.35 6.98
C ASP A 266 -0.14 -17.37 8.13
N ASP A 267 1.00 -16.68 8.04
CA ASP A 267 1.43 -15.77 9.10
C ASP A 267 0.68 -14.43 9.08
N ILE A 268 0.16 -13.99 7.92
CA ILE A 268 -0.82 -12.89 7.86
C ILE A 268 -2.07 -13.31 8.65
N TYR A 269 -2.58 -14.52 8.44
CA TYR A 269 -3.73 -15.03 9.19
C TYR A 269 -3.43 -15.16 10.69
N PHE A 270 -2.23 -15.60 11.06
CA PHE A 270 -1.79 -15.65 12.45
C PHE A 270 -1.85 -14.27 13.12
N TYR A 271 -1.21 -13.25 12.54
CA TYR A 271 -1.19 -11.90 13.12
C TYR A 271 -2.56 -11.22 13.09
N SER A 272 -3.41 -11.55 12.12
CA SER A 272 -4.79 -11.05 12.07
C SER A 272 -5.67 -11.60 13.19
N ASN A 273 -5.35 -12.80 13.69
CA ASN A 273 -6.03 -13.41 14.84
C ASN A 273 -5.35 -13.14 16.17
N ASN A 274 -4.07 -12.76 16.16
CA ASN A 274 -3.26 -12.52 17.34
C ASN A 274 -2.52 -11.16 17.21
N PRO A 275 -3.24 -10.03 17.07
CA PRO A 275 -2.61 -8.73 16.80
C PRO A 275 -1.68 -8.29 17.95
N GLN A 276 -1.95 -8.74 19.18
CA GLN A 276 -1.09 -8.51 20.35
C GLN A 276 0.31 -9.15 20.22
N SER A 277 0.49 -10.12 19.32
CA SER A 277 1.78 -10.76 19.06
C SER A 277 2.68 -9.98 18.10
N LEU A 278 2.22 -8.85 17.54
CA LEU A 278 3.04 -8.01 16.69
C LEU A 278 4.22 -7.41 17.46
N ASN A 279 5.43 -7.49 16.88
CA ASN A 279 6.59 -6.81 17.43
C ASN A 279 6.62 -5.36 16.93
N PHE A 280 6.29 -4.40 17.79
CA PHE A 280 6.31 -2.98 17.43
C PHE A 280 7.70 -2.33 17.48
N GLN A 281 8.75 -3.04 17.92
CA GLN A 281 10.11 -2.48 17.98
C GLN A 281 10.72 -2.23 16.60
N VAL A 282 10.22 -2.91 15.56
CA VAL A 282 10.61 -2.70 14.16
C VAL A 282 9.99 -1.43 13.56
N MET A 283 9.03 -0.82 14.26
CA MET A 283 8.32 0.37 13.82
C MET A 283 8.81 1.60 14.57
N ASN A 284 9.10 2.68 13.84
CA ASN A 284 9.43 3.97 14.42
C ASN A 284 8.47 5.04 13.92
N ILE A 285 8.05 5.94 14.82
CA ILE A 285 7.32 7.15 14.45
C ILE A 285 8.22 8.35 14.73
N TYR A 286 8.29 9.23 13.76
CA TYR A 286 9.02 10.48 13.86
C TYR A 286 8.10 11.66 13.63
N LYS A 287 8.38 12.77 14.30
CA LYS A 287 7.74 14.06 14.05
C LYS A 287 8.63 14.88 13.11
N SER A 288 8.07 15.28 11.97
CA SER A 288 8.63 16.33 11.13
C SER A 288 8.35 17.67 11.82
N ALA A 289 9.39 18.49 11.94
CA ALA A 289 9.22 19.93 12.14
C ALA A 289 8.45 20.56 10.97
#